data_AF-A0A532TQC0-F1
#
_entry.id   AF-A0A532TQC0-F1
#
_cell.length_a   1.000
_cell.length_b   1.000
_cell.length_c   1.000
_cell.angle_alpha   90.00
_cell.angle_beta   90.00
_cell.angle_gamma   90.00
#
_symmetry.space_group_name_H-M   'P 1'
#
loop_
_entity.id
_entity.type
_entity.pdbx_description
1 polymer ?
#
loop_
_entity_poly.entity_id
_entity_poly.type
_entity_poly.pdbx_seq_one_letter_code
_entity_poly.pdbx_strand_id
1 'polypeptide(L)'
;MKLRKELPSWFRKWKSGKDVFIDLTGCKSAVKKRLILLLIFQMINIFTPELDELDFKKKILGNLQYVIMLDEIGDFLAEASSPIYSDDEHLAKYYVNEKWENFLGVFRSRGVSLLSADNKPSRLFESVHSLPSIQIVFRTAHSCNHLFTKIIEEQEFLKGLEHRRAIVVDGVNGYKYEIFTPDFYYPYFHTSRAKRINS
;
A
#
# COMPACT_ATOMS: atom_id res chain seq x y z
N MET A 1 28.13 2.12 -20.90
CA MET A 1 27.19 2.44 -19.81
C MET A 1 27.42 1.45 -18.66
N LYS A 2 28.11 1.85 -17.58
CA LYS A 2 28.35 0.98 -16.42
C LYS A 2 27.11 1.00 -15.52
N LEU A 3 26.23 0.00 -15.66
CA LEU A 3 25.23 -0.27 -14.64
C LEU A 3 25.98 -0.49 -13.32
N ARG A 4 25.69 0.31 -12.28
CA ARG A 4 26.26 0.08 -10.95
C ARG A 4 25.90 -1.36 -10.57
N LYS A 5 26.91 -2.20 -10.30
CA LYS A 5 26.73 -3.60 -9.91
C LYS A 5 26.06 -3.78 -8.55
N GLU A 6 25.87 -2.70 -7.79
CA GLU A 6 25.36 -2.73 -6.44
C GLU A 6 23.92 -2.23 -6.34
N LEU A 7 23.13 -2.93 -5.53
CA LEU A 7 21.77 -2.52 -5.17
C LEU A 7 21.77 -1.10 -4.56
N PRO A 8 20.73 -0.29 -4.85
CA PRO A 8 20.52 1.00 -4.21
C PRO A 8 20.62 0.93 -2.68
N SER A 9 21.20 1.97 -2.07
CA SER A 9 21.48 2.01 -0.64
C SER A 9 20.22 1.89 0.22
N TRP A 10 19.09 2.45 -0.25
CA TRP A 10 17.80 2.33 0.41
C TRP A 10 17.35 0.86 0.48
N PHE A 11 17.45 0.12 -0.63
CA PHE A 11 17.00 -1.27 -0.70
C PHE A 11 17.86 -2.19 0.17
N ARG A 12 19.18 -1.96 0.19
CA ARG A 12 20.10 -2.68 1.10
C ARG A 12 19.75 -2.45 2.57
N LYS A 13 19.43 -1.20 2.96
CA LYS A 13 19.03 -0.87 4.33
C LYS A 13 17.72 -1.57 4.70
N TRP A 14 16.71 -1.49 3.83
CA TRP A 14 15.42 -2.14 4.03
C TRP A 14 15.57 -3.65 4.20
N LYS A 15 16.34 -4.31 3.32
CA LYS A 15 16.65 -5.74 3.44
C LYS A 15 17.40 -6.14 4.70
N SER A 16 18.13 -5.21 5.32
CA SER A 16 18.79 -5.43 6.62
C SER A 16 17.86 -5.21 7.82
N GLY A 17 16.56 -5.02 7.59
CA GLY A 17 15.56 -4.78 8.64
C GLY A 17 15.51 -3.34 9.15
N LYS A 18 16.07 -2.37 8.39
CA LYS A 18 15.99 -0.95 8.77
C LYS A 18 14.77 -0.29 8.16
N ASP A 19 14.18 0.63 8.90
CA ASP A 19 13.14 1.51 8.39
C ASP A 19 13.70 2.41 7.29
N VAL A 20 12.98 2.49 6.17
CA VAL A 20 13.33 3.33 5.03
C VAL A 20 12.12 4.17 4.69
N PHE A 21 12.31 5.49 4.75
CA PHE A 21 11.31 6.46 4.34
C PHE A 21 11.70 7.05 2.98
N ILE A 22 10.81 6.95 2.01
CA ILE A 22 10.98 7.54 0.68
C ILE A 22 9.98 8.69 0.57
N ASP A 23 10.51 9.90 0.68
CA ASP A 23 9.74 11.14 0.60
C ASP A 23 9.49 11.50 -0.87
N LEU A 24 8.22 11.47 -1.29
CA LEU A 24 7.81 11.83 -2.66
C LEU A 24 7.06 13.16 -2.72
N THR A 25 7.03 13.96 -1.64
CA THR A 25 6.33 15.25 -1.59
C THR A 25 6.84 16.22 -2.66
N GLY A 26 8.13 16.16 -3.00
CA GLY A 26 8.71 16.97 -4.09
C GLY A 26 8.37 16.50 -5.51
N CYS A 27 7.85 15.28 -5.68
CA CYS A 27 7.56 14.70 -6.98
C CYS A 27 6.14 15.07 -7.44
N LYS A 28 5.98 16.14 -8.22
CA LYS A 28 4.65 16.61 -8.66
C LYS A 28 4.00 15.80 -9.78
N SER A 29 4.77 14.97 -10.49
CA SER A 29 4.26 14.22 -11.65
C SER A 29 3.72 12.87 -11.22
N ALA A 30 2.42 12.64 -11.44
CA ALA A 30 1.77 11.36 -11.16
C ALA A 30 2.41 10.20 -11.95
N VAL A 31 2.79 10.44 -13.21
CA VAL A 31 3.52 9.45 -14.02
C VAL A 31 4.85 9.07 -13.36
N LYS A 32 5.65 10.04 -12.91
CA LYS A 32 6.91 9.75 -12.22
C LYS A 32 6.69 9.01 -10.89
N LYS A 33 5.69 9.40 -10.11
CA LYS A 33 5.31 8.67 -8.88
C LYS A 33 5.00 7.20 -9.18
N ARG A 34 4.18 6.92 -10.19
CA ARG A 34 3.86 5.55 -10.63
C ARG A 34 5.08 4.76 -11.10
N LEU A 35 5.95 5.38 -11.91
CA LEU A 35 7.19 4.73 -12.35
C LEU A 35 8.11 4.40 -11.18
N ILE A 36 8.23 5.29 -10.19
CA ILE A 36 9.00 5.04 -8.96
C ILE A 36 8.40 3.86 -8.19
N LEU A 37 7.08 3.81 -8.02
CA LEU A 37 6.40 2.70 -7.36
C LEU A 37 6.66 1.37 -8.08
N LEU A 38 6.49 1.34 -9.41
CA LEU A 38 6.76 0.17 -10.24
C LEU A 38 8.21 -0.30 -10.10
N LEU A 39 9.18 0.61 -10.12
CA LEU A 39 10.59 0.27 -9.94
C LEU A 39 10.86 -0.31 -8.56
N ILE A 40 10.30 0.26 -7.50
CA ILE A 40 10.42 -0.26 -6.13
C ILE A 40 9.83 -1.67 -6.05
N PHE A 41 8.61 -1.85 -6.57
CA PHE A 41 7.90 -3.14 -6.53
C PHE A 41 8.61 -4.20 -7.36
N GLN A 42 9.13 -3.84 -8.53
CA GLN A 42 9.92 -4.73 -9.37
C GLN A 42 11.23 -5.13 -8.69
N MET A 43 11.90 -4.21 -8.00
CA MET A 43 13.09 -4.54 -7.22
C MET A 43 12.78 -5.51 -6.07
N ILE A 44 11.67 -5.31 -5.36
CA ILE A 44 11.23 -6.22 -4.30
C ILE A 44 10.95 -7.60 -4.90
N ASN A 45 10.21 -7.66 -6.01
CA ASN A 45 9.91 -8.89 -6.73
C ASN A 45 11.18 -9.63 -7.16
N ILE A 46 12.13 -8.96 -7.81
CA ILE A 46 13.35 -9.62 -8.31
C ILE A 46 14.26 -10.07 -7.17
N PHE A 47 14.45 -9.22 -6.16
CA PHE A 47 15.55 -9.42 -5.22
C PHE A 47 15.15 -10.06 -3.90
N THR A 48 13.88 -10.08 -3.49
CA THR A 48 13.46 -10.69 -2.21
C THR A 48 13.11 -12.16 -2.41
N PRO A 49 13.81 -13.15 -1.83
CA PRO A 49 13.56 -14.56 -2.09
C PRO A 49 12.15 -15.00 -1.67
N GLU A 50 11.64 -16.06 -2.31
CA GLU A 50 10.38 -16.69 -1.90
C GLU A 50 10.51 -17.35 -0.54
N LEU A 51 9.42 -17.41 0.23
CA LEU A 51 9.43 -18.05 1.54
C LEU A 51 9.87 -19.52 1.44
N ASP A 52 9.55 -20.18 0.33
CA ASP A 52 9.95 -21.56 0.05
C ASP A 52 11.45 -21.74 -0.24
N GLU A 53 12.18 -20.66 -0.50
CA GLU A 53 13.64 -20.68 -0.70
C GLU A 53 14.40 -20.39 0.61
N LEU A 54 13.68 -20.03 1.69
CA LEU A 54 14.30 -19.70 2.97
C LEU A 54 14.62 -20.96 3.79
N ASP A 55 15.65 -20.86 4.65
CA ASP A 55 16.01 -21.93 5.58
C ASP A 55 14.84 -22.36 6.46
N PHE A 56 14.82 -23.64 6.86
CA PHE A 56 13.76 -24.28 7.63
C PHE A 56 13.30 -23.48 8.88
N LYS A 57 14.23 -22.84 9.60
CA LYS A 57 13.89 -21.97 10.75
C LYS A 57 13.05 -20.75 10.37
N LYS A 58 13.28 -20.16 9.19
CA LYS A 58 12.50 -19.03 8.67
C LYS A 58 11.15 -19.48 8.10
N LYS A 59 11.09 -20.70 7.52
CA LYS A 59 9.84 -21.32 7.06
C LYS A 59 8.87 -21.63 8.20
N ILE A 60 9.33 -22.27 9.28
CA ILE A 60 8.49 -22.64 10.45
C ILE A 60 7.79 -21.42 11.05
N LEU A 61 8.46 -20.27 11.01
CA LEU A 61 7.92 -19.05 11.58
C LEU A 61 6.76 -18.45 10.78
N GLY A 62 6.47 -18.88 9.54
CA GLY A 62 5.33 -18.37 8.76
C GLY A 62 5.29 -16.84 8.62
N ASN A 63 6.45 -16.20 8.71
CA ASN A 63 6.54 -14.82 9.16
C ASN A 63 6.51 -13.83 8.00
N LEU A 64 5.64 -12.83 8.15
CA LEU A 64 5.84 -11.50 7.61
C LEU A 64 7.31 -11.07 7.79
N GLN A 65 8.00 -10.87 6.68
CA GLN A 65 9.41 -10.43 6.62
C GLN A 65 9.51 -8.92 6.55
N TYR A 66 8.64 -8.29 5.77
CA TYR A 66 8.70 -6.86 5.50
C TYR A 66 7.30 -6.26 5.41
N VAL A 67 7.19 -5.01 5.87
CA VAL A 67 5.99 -4.19 5.66
C VAL A 67 6.35 -3.04 4.74
N ILE A 68 5.48 -2.78 3.77
CA ILE A 68 5.52 -1.59 2.93
C ILE A 68 4.29 -0.77 3.29
N MET A 69 4.49 0.50 3.60
CA MET A 69 3.41 1.44 3.87
C MET A 69 3.36 2.47 2.72
N LEU A 70 2.19 2.62 2.11
CA LEU A 70 1.92 3.63 1.10
C LEU A 70 0.86 4.60 1.63
N ASP A 71 1.25 5.86 1.80
CA ASP A 71 0.32 6.93 2.08
C ASP A 71 -0.14 7.58 0.76
N GLU A 72 -1.34 8.15 0.75
CA GLU A 72 -1.98 8.77 -0.42
C GLU A 72 -1.93 7.86 -1.67
N ILE A 73 -2.36 6.60 -1.54
CA ILE A 73 -2.19 5.60 -2.62
C ILE A 73 -2.91 5.98 -3.93
N GLY A 74 -3.93 6.83 -3.87
CA GLY A 74 -4.66 7.36 -5.03
C GLY A 74 -3.78 8.13 -6.01
N ASP A 75 -2.66 8.71 -5.57
CA ASP A 75 -1.70 9.31 -6.48
C ASP A 75 -1.07 8.28 -7.44
N PHE A 76 -1.05 7.01 -7.03
CA PHE A 76 -0.47 5.91 -7.77
C PHE A 76 -1.54 5.06 -8.46
N LEU A 77 -2.61 4.73 -7.75
CA LEU A 77 -3.58 3.67 -8.13
C LEU A 77 -5.00 4.20 -8.40
N ALA A 78 -5.14 5.48 -8.73
CA ALA A 78 -6.42 6.01 -9.17
C ALA A 78 -6.73 5.66 -10.64
N GLU A 79 -8.00 5.34 -10.88
CA GLU A 79 -8.60 5.19 -12.19
C GLU A 79 -8.44 6.47 -13.03
N ALA A 80 -8.49 6.29 -14.36
CA ALA A 80 -8.46 7.40 -15.29
C ALA A 80 -9.80 8.15 -15.24
N SER A 81 -9.76 9.45 -14.99
CA SER A 81 -10.94 10.32 -15.05
C SER A 81 -11.42 10.60 -16.49
N SER A 82 -10.65 10.20 -17.51
CA SER A 82 -10.97 10.39 -18.93
C SER A 82 -10.48 9.22 -19.78
N PRO A 83 -11.28 8.73 -20.76
CA PRO A 83 -10.94 7.61 -21.64
C PRO A 83 -10.01 8.01 -22.81
N ILE A 84 -9.16 9.03 -22.66
CA ILE A 84 -8.24 9.43 -23.73
C ILE A 84 -7.08 8.43 -23.76
N TYR A 85 -7.17 7.47 -24.67
CA TYR A 85 -6.27 6.31 -24.81
C TYR A 85 -4.83 6.62 -25.29
N SER A 86 -4.49 7.89 -25.56
CA SER A 86 -3.22 8.28 -26.18
C SER A 86 -2.27 9.09 -25.30
N ASP A 87 -2.55 9.26 -24.00
CA ASP A 87 -1.69 9.99 -23.08
C ASP A 87 -0.81 9.02 -22.27
N ASP A 88 0.45 9.38 -22.05
CA ASP A 88 1.42 8.65 -21.23
C ASP A 88 0.85 8.34 -19.83
N GLU A 89 0.01 9.24 -19.30
CA GLU A 89 -0.66 9.01 -18.03
C GLU A 89 -1.63 7.81 -18.08
N HIS A 90 -2.39 7.67 -19.16
CA HIS A 90 -3.34 6.58 -19.33
C HIS A 90 -2.61 5.24 -19.46
N LEU A 91 -1.53 5.19 -20.26
CA LEU A 91 -0.68 4.00 -20.42
C LEU A 91 -0.04 3.58 -19.09
N ALA A 92 0.50 4.54 -18.33
CA ALA A 92 1.08 4.26 -17.02
C ALA A 92 0.03 3.71 -16.03
N LYS A 93 -1.20 4.24 -16.03
CA LYS A 93 -2.29 3.73 -15.19
C LYS A 93 -2.69 2.31 -15.57
N TYR A 94 -2.92 2.07 -16.86
CA TYR A 94 -3.32 0.75 -17.36
C TYR A 94 -2.27 -0.31 -16.98
N TYR A 95 -0.99 -0.02 -17.21
CA TYR A 95 0.09 -0.94 -16.88
C TYR A 95 0.19 -1.23 -15.38
N VAL A 96 0.06 -0.21 -14.53
CA VAL A 96 0.06 -0.42 -13.07
C VAL A 96 -1.12 -1.28 -12.65
N ASN A 97 -2.32 -1.04 -13.17
CA ASN A 97 -3.51 -1.82 -12.85
C ASN A 97 -3.35 -3.29 -13.25
N GLU A 98 -2.87 -3.54 -14.48
CA GLU A 98 -2.62 -4.89 -15.01
C GLU A 98 -1.61 -5.67 -14.15
N LYS A 99 -0.60 -5.00 -13.59
CA LYS A 99 0.43 -5.64 -12.77
C LYS A 99 0.10 -5.67 -11.28
N TRP A 100 -0.88 -4.90 -10.82
CA TRP A 100 -1.14 -4.69 -9.39
C TRP A 100 -1.40 -6.00 -8.64
N GLU A 101 -2.34 -6.80 -9.12
CA GLU A 101 -2.70 -8.07 -8.47
C GLU A 101 -1.52 -9.05 -8.45
N ASN A 102 -0.73 -9.07 -9.54
CA ASN A 102 0.48 -9.89 -9.61
C ASN A 102 1.50 -9.46 -8.55
N PHE A 103 1.73 -8.15 -8.36
CA PHE A 103 2.59 -7.68 -7.29
C PHE A 103 2.10 -8.12 -5.90
N LEU A 104 0.80 -8.05 -5.64
CA LEU A 104 0.23 -8.51 -4.37
C LEU A 104 0.43 -10.02 -4.14
N GLY A 105 0.22 -10.83 -5.17
CA GLY A 105 0.45 -12.27 -5.13
C GLY A 105 1.92 -12.61 -4.83
N VAL A 106 2.85 -11.96 -5.53
CA VAL A 106 4.30 -12.08 -5.33
C VAL A 106 4.71 -11.63 -3.93
N PHE A 107 4.13 -10.53 -3.43
CA PHE A 107 4.43 -10.04 -2.09
C PHE A 107 4.04 -11.08 -1.03
N ARG A 108 2.87 -11.70 -1.18
CA ARG A 108 2.41 -12.76 -0.28
C ARG A 108 3.37 -13.95 -0.27
N SER A 109 3.82 -14.44 -1.43
CA SER A 109 4.76 -15.59 -1.50
C SER A 109 6.15 -15.27 -0.93
N ARG A 110 6.50 -13.99 -0.79
CA ARG A 110 7.78 -13.49 -0.27
C ARG A 110 7.69 -12.93 1.15
N GLY A 111 6.54 -13.08 1.81
CA GLY A 111 6.32 -12.58 3.17
C GLY A 111 6.34 -11.05 3.27
N VAL A 112 5.89 -10.34 2.25
CA VAL A 112 5.79 -8.88 2.22
C VAL A 112 4.33 -8.49 2.44
N SER A 113 4.04 -7.71 3.48
CA SER A 113 2.72 -7.09 3.66
C SER A 113 2.71 -5.68 3.10
N LEU A 114 1.61 -5.34 2.43
CA LEU A 114 1.33 -3.98 2.00
C LEU A 114 0.25 -3.38 2.89
N LEU A 115 0.54 -2.21 3.44
CA LEU A 115 -0.44 -1.34 4.08
C LEU A 115 -0.59 -0.09 3.22
N SER A 116 -1.83 0.27 2.90
CA SER A 116 -2.14 1.44 2.08
C SER A 116 -3.19 2.31 2.72
N ALA A 117 -3.04 3.63 2.61
CA ALA A 117 -3.99 4.60 3.10
C ALA A 117 -4.44 5.55 1.98
N ASP A 118 -5.72 5.91 2.00
CA ASP A 118 -6.31 6.93 1.12
C ASP A 118 -7.59 7.52 1.74
N ASN A 119 -8.04 8.66 1.21
CA ASN A 119 -9.27 9.32 1.64
C ASN A 119 -10.40 9.28 0.58
N LYS A 120 -10.14 8.79 -0.64
CA LYS A 120 -11.06 8.75 -1.77
C LYS A 120 -11.08 7.35 -2.42
N PRO A 121 -11.61 6.33 -1.73
CA PRO A 121 -11.61 4.95 -2.22
C PRO A 121 -12.35 4.77 -3.54
N SER A 122 -13.37 5.59 -3.84
CA SER A 122 -14.14 5.53 -5.11
C SER A 122 -13.35 5.87 -6.37
N ARG A 123 -12.13 6.36 -6.23
CA ARG A 123 -11.25 6.65 -7.36
C ARG A 123 -10.20 5.57 -7.58
N LEU A 124 -10.05 4.64 -6.65
CA LEU A 124 -9.00 3.62 -6.69
C LEU A 124 -9.44 2.45 -7.58
N PHE A 125 -8.47 1.73 -8.14
CA PHE A 125 -8.75 0.45 -8.80
C PHE A 125 -9.53 -0.48 -7.87
N GLU A 126 -10.42 -1.29 -8.44
CA GLU A 126 -11.23 -2.27 -7.69
C GLU A 126 -10.37 -3.16 -6.78
N SER A 127 -9.28 -3.67 -7.34
CA SER A 127 -8.31 -4.53 -6.67
C SER A 127 -7.66 -3.92 -5.41
N VAL A 128 -7.65 -2.58 -5.28
CA VAL A 128 -7.09 -1.90 -4.09
C VAL A 128 -8.00 -2.05 -2.88
N HIS A 129 -9.32 -2.12 -3.08
CA HIS A 129 -10.28 -2.29 -1.98
C HIS A 129 -10.89 -3.69 -1.92
N SER A 130 -10.77 -4.52 -2.95
CA SER A 130 -11.31 -5.89 -2.91
C SER A 130 -10.32 -6.95 -2.43
N LEU A 131 -9.00 -6.75 -2.62
CA LEU A 131 -7.97 -7.74 -2.31
C LEU A 131 -7.36 -7.70 -0.90
N PRO A 132 -7.30 -6.56 -0.18
CA PRO A 132 -6.74 -6.55 1.17
C PRO A 132 -7.49 -7.52 2.09
N SER A 133 -6.74 -8.38 2.80
CA SER A 133 -7.34 -9.32 3.76
C SER A 133 -7.88 -8.63 5.02
N ILE A 134 -7.42 -7.41 5.29
CA ILE A 134 -7.89 -6.58 6.40
C ILE A 134 -8.10 -5.18 5.85
N GLN A 135 -9.26 -4.59 6.16
CA GLN A 135 -9.56 -3.21 5.84
C GLN A 135 -9.91 -2.45 7.11
N ILE A 136 -9.37 -1.24 7.28
CA ILE A 136 -9.70 -0.36 8.39
C ILE A 136 -10.40 0.85 7.80
N VAL A 137 -11.71 0.94 8.01
CA VAL A 137 -12.59 1.93 7.39
C VAL A 137 -13.02 2.93 8.44
N PHE A 138 -12.42 4.11 8.40
CA PHE A 138 -12.90 5.27 9.16
C PHE A 138 -14.15 5.85 8.49
N ARG A 139 -14.76 6.88 9.09
CA ARG A 139 -15.89 7.60 8.47
C ARG A 139 -15.56 8.01 7.03
N THR A 140 -16.33 7.50 6.07
CA THR A 140 -16.22 7.82 4.63
C THR A 140 -17.48 8.54 4.13
N ALA A 141 -17.41 9.12 2.92
CA ALA A 141 -18.60 9.65 2.27
C ALA A 141 -19.60 8.53 1.95
N HIS A 142 -20.91 8.78 2.13
CA HIS A 142 -21.95 7.77 1.90
C HIS A 142 -21.86 7.12 0.51
N SER A 143 -21.50 7.90 -0.52
CA SER A 143 -21.30 7.40 -1.88
C SER A 143 -20.18 6.36 -2.02
N CYS A 144 -19.32 6.17 -1.03
CA CYS A 144 -18.23 5.20 -1.05
C CYS A 144 -18.48 3.99 -0.14
N ASN A 145 -19.50 4.02 0.72
CA ASN A 145 -19.72 2.95 1.70
C ASN A 145 -20.07 1.61 1.05
N HIS A 146 -20.69 1.64 -0.13
CA HIS A 146 -21.02 0.44 -0.90
C HIS A 146 -19.79 -0.36 -1.35
N LEU A 147 -18.60 0.26 -1.36
CA LEU A 147 -17.33 -0.41 -1.70
C LEU A 147 -16.87 -1.37 -0.59
N PHE A 148 -17.34 -1.17 0.64
CA PHE A 148 -16.92 -1.95 1.82
C PHE A 148 -18.02 -2.88 2.34
N THR A 149 -19.29 -2.57 2.06
CA THR A 149 -20.42 -3.41 2.45
C THR A 149 -21.66 -3.18 1.60
N LYS A 150 -22.43 -4.25 1.39
CA LYS A 150 -23.74 -4.21 0.72
C LYS A 150 -24.90 -4.02 1.69
N ILE A 151 -24.65 -4.07 3.00
CA ILE A 151 -25.69 -3.98 4.04
C ILE A 151 -25.98 -2.50 4.32
N ILE A 152 -27.22 -2.07 4.09
CA ILE A 152 -27.63 -0.66 4.17
C ILE A 152 -27.42 -0.10 5.58
N GLU A 153 -27.74 -0.89 6.60
CA GLU A 153 -27.59 -0.53 8.02
C GLU A 153 -26.12 -0.24 8.36
N GLU A 154 -25.19 -1.04 7.81
CA GLU A 154 -23.76 -0.80 8.00
C GLU A 154 -23.26 0.42 7.22
N GLN A 155 -23.84 0.69 6.04
CA GLN A 155 -23.52 1.92 5.29
C GLN A 155 -23.97 3.18 6.05
N GLU A 156 -25.14 3.16 6.69
CA GLU A 156 -25.57 4.27 7.54
C GLU A 156 -24.73 4.37 8.82
N PHE A 157 -24.33 3.24 9.41
CA PHE A 157 -23.42 3.23 10.55
C PHE A 157 -22.05 3.83 10.21
N LEU A 158 -21.43 3.44 9.08
CA LEU A 158 -20.17 3.98 8.59
C LEU A 158 -20.20 5.51 8.39
N LYS A 159 -21.34 6.03 7.93
CA LYS A 159 -21.59 7.46 7.77
C LYS A 159 -21.67 8.19 9.12
N GLY A 160 -22.23 7.52 10.13
CA GLY A 160 -22.37 8.03 11.49
C GLY A 160 -21.13 7.87 12.39
N LEU A 161 -20.07 7.20 11.93
CA LEU A 161 -18.87 6.96 12.73
C LEU A 161 -18.28 8.27 13.28
N GLU A 162 -18.09 8.31 14.59
CA GLU A 162 -17.42 9.43 15.25
C GLU A 162 -15.95 9.51 14.84
N HIS A 163 -15.34 10.67 15.10
CA HIS A 163 -13.91 10.83 14.92
C HIS A 163 -13.14 9.73 15.68
N ARG A 164 -12.12 9.14 15.04
CA ARG A 164 -11.26 8.06 15.57
C ARG A 164 -11.91 6.70 15.75
N ARG A 165 -13.19 6.55 15.44
CA ARG A 165 -13.82 5.24 15.31
C ARG A 165 -13.63 4.72 13.89
N ALA A 166 -13.41 3.42 13.77
CA ALA A 166 -13.31 2.73 12.50
C ALA A 166 -13.93 1.34 12.60
N ILE A 167 -14.32 0.79 11.46
CA ILE A 167 -14.65 -0.62 11.33
C ILE A 167 -13.45 -1.34 10.74
N VAL A 168 -13.03 -2.41 11.40
CA VAL A 168 -12.10 -3.38 10.85
C VAL A 168 -12.91 -4.47 10.18
N VAL A 169 -12.72 -4.63 8.87
CA VAL A 169 -13.29 -5.73 8.08
C VAL A 169 -12.21 -6.77 7.90
N ASP A 170 -12.44 -7.97 8.43
CA ASP A 170 -11.63 -9.14 8.14
C ASP A 170 -12.16 -9.82 6.88
N GLY A 171 -11.44 -9.67 5.77
CA GLY A 171 -11.81 -10.25 4.48
C GLY A 171 -11.67 -11.77 4.42
N VAL A 172 -11.02 -12.42 5.39
CA VAL A 172 -10.80 -13.88 5.41
C VAL A 172 -12.03 -14.60 5.94
N ASN A 173 -12.66 -14.09 6.99
CA ASN A 173 -13.80 -14.72 7.66
C ASN A 173 -15.08 -13.86 7.62
N GLY A 174 -14.99 -12.63 7.11
CA GLY A 174 -16.12 -11.70 7.01
C GLY A 174 -16.49 -11.01 8.33
N TYR A 175 -15.73 -11.23 9.41
CA TYR A 175 -16.00 -10.57 10.69
C TYR A 175 -15.72 -9.07 10.61
N LYS A 176 -16.51 -8.31 11.38
CA LYS A 176 -16.40 -6.86 11.47
C LYS A 176 -16.32 -6.45 12.92
N TYR A 177 -15.37 -5.58 13.22
CA TYR A 177 -15.10 -5.10 14.56
C TYR A 177 -15.08 -3.58 14.56
N GLU A 178 -15.77 -2.96 15.51
CA GLU A 178 -15.57 -1.54 15.76
C GLU A 178 -14.32 -1.35 16.62
N ILE A 179 -13.46 -0.40 16.22
CA ILE A 179 -12.28 -0.01 16.99
C ILE A 179 -12.30 1.49 17.26
N PHE A 180 -11.63 1.86 18.35
CA PHE A 180 -11.33 3.25 18.69
C PHE A 180 -9.82 3.47 18.63
N THR A 181 -9.40 4.57 17.99
CA THR A 181 -7.99 4.95 17.89
C THR A 181 -7.64 6.05 18.91
N PRO A 182 -6.68 5.80 19.82
CA PRO A 182 -6.37 6.75 20.87
C PRO A 182 -5.71 8.03 20.33
N ASP A 183 -5.71 9.09 21.15
CA ASP A 183 -4.89 10.28 20.95
C ASP A 183 -3.41 9.93 20.98
N PHE A 184 -2.81 9.85 19.79
CA PHE A 184 -1.36 9.82 19.65
C PHE A 184 -0.81 11.24 19.77
N TYR A 185 -0.43 11.61 20.98
CA TYR A 185 0.46 12.76 21.20
C TYR A 185 1.89 12.29 20.89
N TYR A 186 2.53 12.85 19.86
CA TYR A 186 3.91 12.54 19.49
C TYR A 186 4.87 13.68 19.89
N PRO A 187 5.46 13.68 21.10
CA PRO A 187 6.60 14.55 21.40
C PRO A 187 7.96 13.95 20.99
N TYR A 188 8.06 12.67 20.59
CA TYR A 188 9.35 11.96 20.50
C TYR A 188 9.61 11.13 19.23
N PHE A 189 8.99 11.45 18.09
CA PHE A 189 9.58 10.99 16.81
C PHE A 189 10.79 11.87 16.48
N HIS A 190 11.90 11.64 17.20
CA HIS A 190 13.19 12.08 16.70
C HIS A 190 13.42 11.41 15.35
N THR A 191 13.60 12.24 14.33
CA THR A 191 14.04 11.96 12.96
C THR A 191 15.38 11.20 12.85
N SER A 192 15.87 10.63 13.95
CA SER A 192 17.12 9.88 14.08
C SER A 192 17.14 8.50 13.41
N ARG A 193 16.03 8.01 12.81
CA ARG A 193 16.04 6.74 12.04
C ARG A 193 15.82 6.88 10.54
N ALA A 194 15.29 8.00 10.05
CA ALA A 194 15.17 8.25 8.62
C ALA A 194 16.27 9.21 8.15
N LYS A 195 17.42 8.67 7.73
CA LYS A 195 18.37 9.46 6.94
C LYS A 195 17.70 9.80 5.60
N ARG A 196 17.25 11.05 5.43
CA ARG A 196 16.93 11.63 4.13
C ARG A 196 18.10 11.35 3.17
N ILE A 197 17.81 10.66 2.08
CA ILE A 197 18.74 10.54 0.96
C ILE A 197 18.38 11.69 0.03
N ASN A 198 19.17 12.76 0.07
CA ASN A 198 19.06 13.82 -0.93
C ASN A 198 19.57 13.27 -2.27
N SER A 199 18.75 13.38 -3.31
CA SER A 199 19.12 13.21 -4.71
C SER A 199 19.86 14.45 -5.22
#